data_AF-A0A3C1G8N4-F1
#
_entry.id   AF-A0A3C1G8N4-F1
#
_cell.length_a   1.000
_cell.length_b   1.000
_cell.length_c   1.000
_cell.angle_alpha   90.00
_cell.angle_beta   90.00
_cell.angle_gamma   90.00
#
_symmetry.space_group_name_H-M   'P 1'
#
loop_
_entity.id
_entity.type
_entity.pdbx_description
1 polymer ?
#
loop_
_entity_poly.entity_id
_entity_poly.type
_entity_poly.pdbx_seq_one_letter_code
_entity_poly.pdbx_strand_id
1 'polypeptide(L)'
;MAPHEVEVRQSARAVTVTVPTPTLRYLDEFLSLRCRDDLLRLGLFPNAKEITESLAAYHAVKRTLGDVRDLGGPRRTAVVVGDGCTPRTAAILAFRTRWRVYSVDPQLRRYEGWSRVERLTVVPFRIEDWSLTL
;
A
#
# COMPACT_ATOMS: atom_id res chain seq x y z
N MET A 1 18.38 6.42 -8.80
CA MET A 1 17.35 6.34 -9.86
C MET A 1 17.31 7.70 -10.51
N ALA A 2 17.67 7.80 -11.79
CA ALA A 2 17.49 9.03 -12.55
C ALA A 2 15.99 9.39 -12.57
N PRO A 3 15.62 10.68 -12.62
CA PRO A 3 14.21 11.07 -12.69
C PRO A 3 13.60 10.53 -13.99
N HIS A 4 12.45 9.86 -13.83
CA HIS A 4 11.56 9.43 -14.90
C HIS A 4 10.80 10.66 -15.41
N GLU A 5 11.48 11.52 -16.18
CA GLU A 5 10.93 12.81 -16.55
C GLU A 5 10.01 12.68 -17.78
N VAL A 6 8.83 13.30 -17.70
CA VAL A 6 7.93 13.45 -18.84
C VAL A 6 8.42 14.63 -19.65
N GLU A 7 8.81 14.39 -20.90
CA GLU A 7 9.26 15.46 -21.79
C GLU A 7 8.10 15.88 -22.70
N VAL A 8 7.79 17.18 -22.70
CA VAL A 8 6.78 17.76 -23.57
C VAL A 8 7.45 18.67 -24.58
N ARG A 9 7.34 18.35 -25.86
CA ARG A 9 7.80 19.19 -26.98
C ARG A 9 6.61 19.70 -27.77
N GLN A 10 6.51 21.01 -27.94
CA GLN A 10 5.43 21.64 -28.70
C GLN A 10 5.97 22.25 -29.99
N SER A 11 5.22 22.07 -31.08
CA SER A 11 5.42 22.73 -32.36
C SER A 11 4.12 23.41 -32.81
N ALA A 12 4.17 24.18 -33.90
CA ALA A 12 2.99 24.85 -34.44
C ALA A 12 1.86 23.90 -34.90
N ARG A 13 2.14 22.59 -35.10
CA ARG A 13 1.18 21.61 -35.63
C ARG A 13 0.95 20.40 -34.73
N ALA A 14 1.77 20.20 -33.69
CA ALA A 14 1.69 19.01 -32.84
C ALA A 14 2.33 19.23 -31.46
N VAL A 15 1.85 18.46 -30.49
CA VAL A 15 2.45 18.28 -29.17
C VAL A 15 2.93 16.84 -29.07
N THR A 16 4.21 16.65 -28.75
CA THR A 16 4.82 15.34 -28.49
C THR A 16 5.09 15.21 -27.00
N VAL A 17 4.56 14.15 -26.40
CA VAL A 17 4.78 13.81 -25.00
C VAL A 17 5.56 12.50 -24.93
N THR A 18 6.80 12.57 -24.45
CA THR A 18 7.62 11.39 -24.17
C THR A 18 7.41 11.02 -22.71
N VAL A 19 6.86 9.83 -22.46
CA VAL A 19 6.70 9.30 -21.11
C VAL A 19 7.66 8.14 -20.87
N PRO A 20 8.21 8.01 -19.66
CA PRO A 20 9.03 6.87 -19.28
C PRO A 20 8.20 5.58 -19.30
N THR A 21 8.79 4.49 -19.79
CA THR A 21 8.16 3.18 -19.78
C THR A 21 7.97 2.69 -18.34
N PRO A 22 6.75 2.32 -17.92
CA PRO A 22 6.51 1.78 -16.59
C PRO A 22 7.30 0.50 -16.35
N THR A 23 7.78 0.30 -15.12
CA THR A 23 8.46 -0.93 -14.71
C THR A 23 7.48 -1.91 -14.04
N LEU A 24 7.64 -3.21 -14.25
CA LEU A 24 6.85 -4.26 -13.57
C LEU A 24 7.41 -4.66 -12.19
N ARG A 25 8.44 -3.98 -11.71
CA ARG A 25 9.20 -4.32 -10.49
C ARG A 25 8.32 -4.68 -9.29
N TYR A 26 7.28 -3.89 -9.00
CA TYR A 26 6.43 -4.16 -7.84
C TYR A 26 5.51 -5.36 -8.04
N LEU A 27 5.07 -5.62 -9.27
CA LEU A 27 4.31 -6.82 -9.56
C LEU A 27 5.19 -8.07 -9.44
N ASP A 28 6.41 -8.01 -10.00
CA ASP A 28 7.40 -9.09 -9.86
C ASP A 28 7.73 -9.36 -8.38
N GLU A 29 7.91 -8.31 -7.59
CA GLU A 29 8.11 -8.43 -6.15
C GLU A 29 6.89 -9.06 -5.46
N PHE A 30 5.67 -8.63 -5.78
CA PHE A 30 4.45 -9.21 -5.22
C PHE A 30 4.39 -10.72 -5.48
N LEU A 31 4.66 -11.11 -6.72
CA LEU A 31 4.68 -12.51 -7.12
C LEU A 31 5.79 -13.30 -6.42
N SER A 32 6.85 -12.67 -5.93
CA SER A 32 7.91 -13.33 -5.15
C SER A 32 7.58 -13.50 -3.65
N LEU A 33 6.50 -12.86 -3.15
CA LEU A 33 6.18 -12.87 -1.73
C LEU A 33 5.72 -14.26 -1.27
N ARG A 34 6.23 -14.70 -0.10
CA ARG A 34 5.77 -15.95 0.54
C ARG A 34 4.30 -15.86 0.97
N CYS A 35 3.82 -14.67 1.33
CA CYS A 35 2.45 -14.41 1.75
C CYS A 35 1.51 -14.03 0.60
N ARG A 36 1.93 -14.11 -0.68
CA ARG A 36 1.12 -13.64 -1.81
C ARG A 36 -0.23 -14.35 -1.88
N ASP A 37 -0.25 -15.66 -1.62
CA ASP A 37 -1.47 -16.47 -1.76
C ASP A 37 -2.49 -16.09 -0.68
N ASP A 38 -2.03 -15.80 0.54
CA ASP A 38 -2.89 -15.32 1.63
C ASP A 38 -3.44 -13.93 1.31
N LEU A 39 -2.60 -13.03 0.81
CA LEU A 39 -3.01 -11.70 0.36
C LEU A 39 -4.06 -11.76 -0.78
N LEU A 40 -3.91 -12.69 -1.73
CA LEU A 40 -4.86 -12.89 -2.82
C LEU A 40 -6.19 -13.48 -2.32
N ARG A 41 -6.15 -14.46 -1.40
CA ARG A 41 -7.37 -15.07 -0.80
C ARG A 41 -8.22 -14.06 -0.02
N LEU A 42 -7.61 -12.99 0.49
CA LEU A 42 -8.31 -11.93 1.20
C LEU A 42 -9.13 -11.00 0.28
N GLY A 43 -9.02 -11.14 -1.04
CA GLY A 43 -9.81 -10.35 -2.00
C GLY A 43 -9.56 -8.84 -1.92
N LEU A 44 -8.32 -8.45 -1.57
CA LEU A 44 -7.94 -7.06 -1.29
C LEU A 44 -7.82 -6.22 -2.56
N PHE A 45 -7.18 -6.77 -3.59
CA PHE A 45 -6.78 -6.00 -4.76
C PHE A 45 -7.73 -6.28 -5.92
N PRO A 46 -8.50 -5.29 -6.40
CA PRO A 46 -9.36 -5.47 -7.57
C PRO A 46 -8.57 -5.58 -8.88
N ASN A 47 -7.32 -5.10 -8.92
CA ASN A 47 -6.46 -5.17 -10.10
C ASN A 47 -4.97 -5.00 -9.70
N ALA A 48 -4.07 -5.16 -10.68
CA ALA A 48 -2.63 -5.08 -10.46
C ALA A 48 -2.14 -3.67 -10.08
N LYS A 49 -2.82 -2.61 -10.50
CA LYS A 49 -2.46 -1.22 -10.15
C LYS A 49 -2.47 -1.06 -8.63
N GLU A 50 -3.53 -1.51 -7.96
CA GLU A 50 -3.67 -1.40 -6.50
C GLU A 50 -2.58 -2.17 -5.74
N ILE A 51 -2.13 -3.32 -6.27
CA ILE A 51 -0.97 -4.06 -5.73
C ILE A 51 0.29 -3.17 -5.80
N THR A 52 0.53 -2.55 -6.96
CA THR A 52 1.72 -1.73 -7.15
C THR A 52 1.71 -0.46 -6.30
N GLU A 53 0.55 0.18 -6.09
CA GLU A 53 0.41 1.36 -5.22
C GLU A 53 0.67 1.00 -3.74
N SER A 54 0.11 -0.10 -3.25
CA SER A 54 0.36 -0.57 -1.88
C SER A 54 1.83 -0.95 -1.64
N LEU A 55 2.49 -1.59 -2.60
CA LEU A 55 3.92 -1.90 -2.50
C LEU A 55 4.79 -0.64 -2.60
N ALA A 56 4.44 0.32 -3.45
CA ALA A 56 5.12 1.61 -3.50
C ALA A 56 5.08 2.32 -2.14
N ALA A 57 3.90 2.35 -1.49
CA ALA A 57 3.75 2.91 -0.15
C ALA A 57 4.60 2.17 0.89
N TYR A 58 4.61 0.84 0.88
CA TYR A 58 5.48 0.03 1.74
C TYR A 58 6.97 0.36 1.55
N HIS A 59 7.43 0.51 0.30
CA HIS A 59 8.82 0.87 0.03
C HIS A 59 9.15 2.30 0.42
N ALA A 60 8.21 3.24 0.29
CA ALA A 60 8.37 4.59 0.79
C ALA A 60 8.60 4.58 2.31
N VAL A 61 7.77 3.84 3.06
CA VAL A 61 7.95 3.65 4.52
C VAL A 61 9.32 3.04 4.83
N LYS A 62 9.70 1.95 4.16
CA LYS A 62 10.99 1.28 4.36
C LYS A 62 12.17 2.22 4.09
N ARG A 63 12.10 3.04 3.04
CA ARG A 63 13.15 4.01 2.70
C ARG A 63 13.24 5.13 3.73
N THR A 64 12.10 5.66 4.17
CA THR A 64 12.04 6.77 5.14
C THR A 64 12.58 6.37 6.50
N LEU A 65 12.33 5.13 6.94
CA LEU A 65 12.71 4.68 8.28
C LEU A 65 14.14 4.13 8.37
N GLY A 66 14.82 3.89 7.24
CA GLY A 66 16.26 3.59 7.18
C GLY A 66 16.68 2.19 7.66
N ASP A 67 16.08 1.64 8.73
CA ASP A 67 16.41 0.32 9.28
C ASP A 67 15.25 -0.69 9.10
N VAL A 68 15.56 -1.80 8.42
CA VAL A 68 14.63 -2.90 8.11
C VAL A 68 14.37 -3.77 9.35
N ARG A 69 15.26 -3.77 10.36
CA ARG A 69 15.06 -4.49 11.64
C ARG A 69 13.90 -3.91 12.44
N ASP A 70 13.61 -2.62 12.23
CA ASP A 70 12.54 -1.86 12.87
C ASP A 70 11.15 -2.17 12.30
N LEU A 71 11.08 -2.73 11.08
CA LEU A 71 9.84 -3.36 10.59
C LEU A 71 9.46 -4.57 11.46
N GLY A 72 10.39 -5.11 12.24
CA GLY A 72 10.18 -6.19 13.21
C GLY A 72 9.94 -5.73 14.65
N GLY A 73 9.99 -4.43 14.96
CA GLY A 73 9.75 -3.92 16.31
C GLY A 73 8.25 -3.82 16.64
N PRO A 74 7.70 -4.50 17.66
CA PRO A 74 6.27 -4.47 17.98
C PRO A 74 5.79 -3.13 18.58
N ARG A 75 6.70 -2.19 18.84
CA ARG A 75 6.41 -0.88 19.44
C ARG A 75 5.94 0.18 18.43
N ARG A 76 5.59 -0.23 17.22
CA ARG A 76 5.16 0.66 16.14
C ARG A 76 3.74 0.35 15.73
N THR A 77 3.02 1.42 15.43
CA THR A 77 1.68 1.38 14.88
C THR A 77 1.69 2.10 13.53
N ALA A 78 1.15 1.46 12.50
CA ALA A 78 0.84 2.12 11.24
C ALA A 78 -0.65 2.46 11.18
N VAL A 79 -0.95 3.68 10.78
CA VAL A 79 -2.31 4.10 10.43
C VAL A 79 -2.31 4.41 8.95
N VAL A 80 -3.07 3.62 8.19
CA VAL A 80 -3.21 3.76 6.74
C VAL A 80 -4.53 4.45 6.48
N VAL A 81 -4.45 5.75 6.20
CA VAL A 81 -5.61 6.61 5.91
C VAL A 81 -5.90 6.56 4.42
N GLY A 82 -7.17 6.41 4.04
CA GLY A 82 -7.56 6.41 2.63
C GLY A 82 -7.22 5.11 1.89
N ASP A 83 -7.31 3.96 2.57
CA ASP A 83 -6.95 2.64 2.01
C ASP A 83 -7.96 2.12 0.97
N GLY A 84 -9.10 2.81 0.84
CA GLY A 84 -10.22 2.51 -0.05
C GLY A 84 -11.19 1.46 0.51
N CYS A 85 -11.93 0.78 -0.38
CA CYS A 85 -13.01 -0.11 0.05
C CYS A 85 -12.57 -1.45 0.68
N THR A 86 -11.27 -1.69 0.80
CA THR A 86 -10.63 -2.89 1.35
C THR A 86 -9.29 -2.47 1.99
N PRO A 87 -8.76 -3.19 3.00
CA PRO A 87 -7.54 -2.77 3.69
C PRO A 87 -6.25 -3.15 2.92
N ARG A 88 -6.02 -2.55 1.74
CA ARG A 88 -5.00 -2.99 0.77
C ARG A 88 -3.58 -2.79 1.29
N THR A 89 -3.22 -1.54 1.53
CA THR A 89 -1.90 -1.14 1.98
C THR A 89 -1.70 -1.55 3.43
N ALA A 90 -2.75 -1.46 4.25
CA ALA A 90 -2.72 -1.94 5.63
C ALA A 90 -2.42 -3.44 5.72
N ALA A 91 -3.02 -4.27 4.87
CA ALA A 91 -2.69 -5.69 4.84
C ALA A 91 -1.24 -5.95 4.40
N ILE A 92 -0.74 -5.25 3.37
CA ILE A 92 0.69 -5.36 2.99
C ILE A 92 1.58 -5.08 4.20
N LEU A 93 1.32 -4.00 4.95
CA LEU A 93 2.08 -3.68 6.15
C LEU A 93 1.93 -4.73 7.26
N ALA A 94 0.72 -5.23 7.51
CA ALA A 94 0.47 -6.23 8.56
C ALA A 94 1.19 -7.56 8.31
N PHE A 95 1.24 -7.99 7.04
CA PHE A 95 1.96 -9.21 6.63
C PHE A 95 3.48 -9.03 6.56
N ARG A 96 3.95 -7.83 6.23
CA ARG A 96 5.37 -7.56 5.95
C ARG A 96 6.12 -6.90 7.11
N THR A 97 5.41 -6.57 8.19
CA THR A 97 5.96 -5.98 9.41
C THR A 97 5.39 -6.69 10.64
N ARG A 98 5.93 -6.40 11.82
CA ARG A 98 5.40 -6.84 13.12
C ARG A 98 4.59 -5.74 13.82
N TRP A 99 4.16 -4.72 13.08
CA TRP A 99 3.46 -3.57 13.64
C TRP A 99 1.98 -3.86 13.83
N ARG A 100 1.35 -3.11 14.74
CA ARG A 100 -0.12 -2.96 14.73
C ARG A 100 -0.49 -2.05 13.57
N VAL A 101 -1.49 -2.42 12.78
CA VAL A 101 -1.86 -1.68 11.58
C VAL A 101 -3.35 -1.40 11.60
N TYR A 102 -3.72 -0.14 11.41
CA TYR A 102 -5.10 0.31 11.27
C TYR A 102 -5.33 0.74 9.84
N SER A 103 -6.33 0.17 9.19
CA SER A 103 -6.85 0.65 7.91
C SER A 103 -8.02 1.57 8.20
N VAL A 104 -7.91 2.86 7.87
CA VAL A 104 -8.88 3.89 8.22
C VAL A 104 -9.39 4.56 6.95
N ASP A 105 -10.64 4.27 6.61
CA ASP A 105 -11.31 4.86 5.44
C ASP A 105 -12.84 4.67 5.57
N PRO A 106 -13.65 5.72 5.40
CA PRO A 106 -15.12 5.62 5.47
C PRO A 106 -15.72 4.68 4.41
N GLN A 107 -14.99 4.35 3.35
CA GLN A 107 -15.42 3.45 2.28
C GLN A 107 -15.11 1.98 2.55
N LEU A 108 -14.38 1.66 3.63
CA LEU A 108 -14.07 0.26 3.99
C LEU A 108 -15.33 -0.57 4.15
N ARG A 109 -15.41 -1.66 3.37
CA ARG A 109 -16.50 -2.61 3.48
C ARG A 109 -16.37 -3.46 4.75
N ARG A 110 -17.45 -4.12 5.14
CA ARG A 110 -17.41 -5.12 6.20
C ARG A 110 -17.17 -6.49 5.58
N TYR A 111 -16.07 -7.14 5.94
CA TYR A 111 -15.77 -8.52 5.55
C TYR A 111 -15.01 -9.22 6.67
N GLU A 112 -15.56 -10.33 7.16
CA GLU A 112 -15.03 -11.07 8.31
C GLU A 112 -13.66 -11.71 8.04
N GLY A 113 -13.29 -11.95 6.78
CA GLY A 113 -11.98 -12.53 6.49
C GLY A 113 -10.82 -11.59 6.83
N TRP A 114 -11.04 -10.26 6.85
CA TRP A 114 -9.98 -9.31 7.17
C TRP A 114 -9.68 -9.22 8.68
N SER A 115 -10.66 -9.49 9.54
CA SER A 115 -10.43 -9.50 11.01
C SER A 115 -9.58 -10.68 11.48
N ARG A 116 -9.38 -11.68 10.61
CA ARG A 116 -8.48 -12.83 10.87
C ARG A 116 -7.02 -12.52 10.58
N VAL A 117 -6.73 -11.38 9.94
CA VAL A 117 -5.35 -10.97 9.68
C VAL A 117 -4.76 -10.44 10.97
N GLU A 118 -3.69 -11.09 11.44
CA GLU A 118 -3.03 -10.73 12.69
C GLU A 118 -2.54 -9.27 12.64
N ARG A 119 -2.78 -8.52 13.72
CA ARG A 119 -2.37 -7.12 13.89
C ARG A 119 -3.02 -6.12 12.92
N LEU A 120 -4.01 -6.51 12.14
CA LEU A 120 -4.79 -5.62 11.28
C LEU A 120 -6.14 -5.28 11.93
N THR A 121 -6.42 -3.99 12.06
CA THR A 121 -7.73 -3.47 12.48
C THR A 121 -8.33 -2.65 11.35
N VAL A 122 -9.57 -2.95 10.97
CA VAL A 122 -10.33 -2.21 9.96
C VAL A 122 -11.22 -1.19 10.65
N VAL A 123 -11.09 0.07 10.27
CA VAL A 123 -11.76 1.21 10.88
C VAL A 123 -12.54 1.95 9.79
N PRO A 124 -13.84 1.64 9.59
CA PRO A 124 -14.66 2.23 8.54
C PRO A 124 -15.19 3.62 8.94
N PHE A 125 -14.28 4.51 9.35
CA PHE A 125 -14.56 5.88 9.75
C PHE A 125 -13.67 6.83 8.96
N ARG A 126 -14.05 8.11 8.94
CA ARG A 126 -13.12 9.15 8.54
C ARG A 126 -12.04 9.30 9.60
N ILE A 127 -10.86 9.76 9.18
CA ILE A 127 -9.74 9.91 10.11
C ILE A 127 -10.03 10.97 11.18
N GLU A 128 -10.81 12.01 10.86
CA GLU A 128 -11.23 13.04 11.81
C GLU A 128 -12.22 12.54 12.88
N ASP A 129 -12.93 11.45 12.61
CA ASP A 129 -13.93 10.86 13.51
C ASP A 129 -13.38 9.71 14.34
N TRP A 130 -12.08 9.39 14.18
CA TRP A 130 -11.43 8.27 14.85
C TRP A 130 -10.16 8.72 15.58
N SER A 131 -9.97 8.19 16.79
CA SER A 131 -8.77 8.42 17.59
C SER A 131 -8.09 7.11 17.93
N LEU A 132 -6.76 7.13 17.85
CA LEU A 132 -5.94 6.02 18.31
C LEU A 132 -5.72 6.18 19.83
N THR A 133 -6.29 5.28 20.61
CA THR A 133 -5.93 5.15 22.04
C THR A 133 -4.68 4.27 22.13
N LEU A 134 -3.56 4.87 22.50
CA LEU A 134 -2.25 4.20 22.64
C LEU A 134 -2.02 3.68 24.06
#